data_AF-A0A1F7PTR1-F1
#
_entry.id   AF-A0A1F7PTR1-F1
#
_cell.length_a   1.000
_cell.length_b   1.000
_cell.length_c   1.000
_cell.angle_alpha   90.00
_cell.angle_beta   90.00
_cell.angle_gamma   90.00
#
_symmetry.space_group_name_H-M   'P 1'
#
loop_
_entity.id
_entity.type
_entity.pdbx_description
1 polymer ?
#
loop_
_entity_poly.entity_id
_entity_poly.type
_entity_poly.pdbx_seq_one_letter_code
_entity_poly.pdbx_strand_id
1 'polypeptide(L)'
;MTCPWCGLDAPRPRLHRHLVDSHGGAVRTTWNAAERTMHYAIDCPRCGGEIRHPVKPRWGDPAFLEEFGEEIRLVAFDLLLYHLEDAHDDAHQ
;
A
#
# COMPACT_ATOMS: atom_id res chain seq x y z
N MET A 1 6.09 -10.01 13.05
CA MET A 1 5.87 -10.18 11.60
C MET A 1 7.07 -9.57 10.91
N THR A 2 7.50 -10.14 9.79
CA THR A 2 8.75 -9.74 9.15
C THR A 2 8.52 -8.89 7.91
N CYS A 3 9.15 -7.72 7.87
CA CYS A 3 9.17 -6.85 6.69
C CYS A 3 9.69 -7.62 5.48
N PRO A 4 8.95 -7.69 4.38
CA PRO A 4 9.34 -8.50 3.24
C PRO A 4 10.42 -7.84 2.36
N TRP A 5 10.75 -6.57 2.58
CA TRP A 5 11.82 -5.87 1.85
C TRP A 5 13.16 -5.88 2.56
N CYS A 6 13.18 -5.70 3.88
CA CYS A 6 14.42 -5.52 4.64
C CYS A 6 14.62 -6.54 5.78
N GLY A 7 13.64 -7.42 6.01
CA GLY A 7 13.75 -8.45 7.05
C GLY A 7 13.53 -7.96 8.48
N LEU A 8 13.14 -6.70 8.71
CA LEU A 8 12.82 -6.19 10.05
C LEU A 8 11.67 -6.99 10.68
N ASP A 9 11.92 -7.64 11.80
CA ASP A 9 10.86 -8.25 12.62
C ASP A 9 10.34 -7.25 13.65
N ALA A 10 9.04 -6.97 13.59
CA ALA A 10 8.36 -6.06 14.48
C ALA A 10 6.87 -6.40 14.64
N PRO A 11 6.21 -5.91 15.70
CA PRO A 11 4.74 -5.93 15.80
C PRO A 11 4.09 -5.13 14.67
N ARG A 12 2.88 -5.53 14.25
CA ARG A 12 2.14 -4.91 13.11
C ARG A 12 2.12 -3.37 13.13
N PRO A 13 1.79 -2.66 14.23
CA PRO A 13 1.74 -1.20 14.21
C PRO A 13 3.10 -0.55 13.90
N ARG A 14 4.18 -1.15 14.43
CA ARG A 14 5.55 -0.66 14.19
C ARG A 14 6.03 -1.02 12.79
N LEU A 15 5.67 -2.22 12.31
CA LEU A 15 5.97 -2.64 10.94
C LEU A 15 5.26 -1.76 9.91
N HIS A 16 3.98 -1.45 10.14
CA HIS A 16 3.20 -0.55 9.30
C HIS A 16 3.85 0.82 9.14
N ARG A 17 4.23 1.45 10.26
CA ARG A 17 4.95 2.73 10.21
C ARG A 17 6.29 2.62 9.48
N HIS A 18 7.06 1.57 9.76
CA HIS A 18 8.32 1.31 9.06
C HIS A 18 8.13 1.18 7.54
N LEU A 19 7.10 0.48 7.07
CA LEU A 19 6.80 0.33 5.66
C LEU A 19 6.50 1.67 4.97
N VAL A 20 5.69 2.51 5.62
CA VAL A 20 5.35 3.85 5.11
C VAL A 20 6.60 4.72 5.01
N ASP A 21 7.43 4.74 6.07
CA ASP A 21 8.60 5.62 6.16
C ASP A 21 9.76 5.14 5.26
N SER A 22 10.02 3.83 5.22
CA SER A 22 11.21 3.26 4.56
C SER A 22 10.93 2.72 3.16
N HIS A 23 9.68 2.34 2.88
CA HIS A 23 9.28 1.69 1.63
C HIS A 23 8.18 2.44 0.90
N GLY A 24 7.85 3.68 1.29
CA GLY A 24 6.80 4.51 0.68
C GLY A 24 6.82 4.58 -0.84
N GLY A 25 8.01 4.50 -1.47
CA GLY A 25 8.17 4.47 -2.92
C GLY A 25 7.68 3.19 -3.62
N ALA A 26 7.33 2.13 -2.89
CA ALA A 26 6.73 0.92 -3.45
C ALA A 26 5.26 1.13 -3.86
N VAL A 27 4.59 2.14 -3.30
CA VAL A 27 3.21 2.48 -3.65
C VAL A 27 3.20 3.32 -4.91
N ARG A 28 2.54 2.80 -5.95
CA ARG A 28 2.35 3.51 -7.22
C ARG A 28 1.00 4.20 -7.22
N THR A 29 0.97 5.50 -7.47
CA THR A 29 -0.27 6.24 -7.75
C THR A 29 -0.36 6.52 -9.25
N THR A 30 -1.55 6.40 -9.81
CA THR A 30 -1.78 6.65 -11.24
C THR A 30 -3.05 7.47 -11.42
N TRP A 31 -2.94 8.50 -12.25
CA TRP A 31 -4.07 9.33 -12.69
C TRP A 31 -4.38 9.05 -14.16
N ASN A 32 -5.63 8.70 -14.45
CA ASN A 32 -6.14 8.62 -15.81
C ASN A 32 -7.01 9.85 -16.10
N ALA A 33 -6.46 10.79 -16.85
CA ALA A 33 -7.16 12.03 -17.22
C ALA A 33 -8.38 11.79 -18.13
N ALA A 34 -8.33 10.76 -19.00
CA ALA A 34 -9.42 10.47 -19.93
C ALA A 34 -10.66 9.91 -19.22
N GLU A 35 -10.44 9.05 -18.23
CA GLU A 35 -11.52 8.43 -17.44
C GLU A 35 -11.85 9.23 -16.16
N ARG A 36 -11.05 10.25 -15.83
CA ARG A 36 -11.09 10.99 -14.57
C ARG A 36 -11.04 10.06 -13.35
N THR A 37 -10.27 8.98 -13.46
CA THR A 37 -10.10 7.97 -12.41
C THR A 37 -8.69 8.00 -11.84
N MET A 38 -8.60 7.82 -10.52
CA MET A 38 -7.32 7.63 -9.83
C MET A 38 -7.28 6.24 -9.25
N HIS A 39 -6.08 5.69 -9.13
CA HIS A 39 -5.87 4.48 -8.35
C HIS A 39 -4.49 4.49 -7.73
N TYR A 40 -4.34 3.77 -6.62
CA TYR A 40 -3.05 3.37 -6.10
C TYR A 40 -2.91 1.84 -6.19
N ALA A 41 -1.68 1.40 -6.35
CA ALA A 41 -1.31 0.00 -6.41
C ALA A 41 -0.05 -0.25 -5.60
N ILE A 42 0.04 -1.42 -4.99
CA ILE A 42 1.26 -1.94 -4.37
C ILE A 42 1.37 -3.42 -4.70
N ASP A 43 2.57 -3.87 -5.06
CA ASP A 43 2.82 -5.29 -5.31
C ASP A 43 3.28 -5.96 -4.04
N CYS A 44 2.75 -7.14 -3.76
CA CYS A 44 3.26 -7.99 -2.71
C CYS A 44 4.66 -8.51 -3.11
N PRO A 45 5.73 -8.16 -2.38
CA PRO A 45 7.08 -8.64 -2.69
C PRO A 45 7.29 -10.14 -2.43
N ARG A 46 6.34 -10.84 -1.80
CA ARG A 46 6.42 -12.29 -1.56
C ARG A 46 5.84 -13.11 -2.71
N CYS A 47 4.67 -12.76 -3.23
CA CYS A 47 3.98 -13.53 -4.27
C CYS A 47 3.85 -12.80 -5.61
N GLY A 48 4.17 -11.51 -5.66
CA GLY A 48 3.97 -10.67 -6.85
C GLY A 48 2.52 -10.25 -7.10
N GLY A 49 1.59 -10.53 -6.19
CA GLY A 49 0.19 -10.12 -6.31
C GLY A 49 0.04 -8.59 -6.24
N GLU A 50 -0.63 -7.99 -7.21
CA GLU A 50 -0.93 -6.56 -7.21
C GLU A 50 -2.19 -6.27 -6.38
N ILE A 51 -2.06 -5.38 -5.40
CA ILE A 51 -3.16 -4.85 -4.60
C ILE A 51 -3.48 -3.46 -5.15
N ARG A 52 -4.57 -3.37 -5.93
CA ARG A 52 -4.99 -2.15 -6.62
C ARG A 52 -6.30 -1.63 -6.05
N HIS A 53 -6.33 -0.33 -5.72
CA HIS A 53 -7.54 0.33 -5.21
C HIS A 53 -7.87 1.61 -5.97
N PRO A 54 -9.13 1.76 -6.43
CA PRO A 54 -9.57 3.00 -7.06
C PRO A 54 -9.79 4.09 -6.01
N VAL A 55 -9.36 5.31 -6.33
CA VAL A 55 -9.60 6.52 -5.56
C VAL A 55 -10.50 7.43 -6.39
N LYS A 56 -11.59 7.90 -5.77
CA LYS A 56 -12.47 8.90 -6.35
C LYS A 56 -12.28 10.21 -5.59
N PRO A 57 -11.36 11.09 -6.03
CA PRO A 57 -11.24 12.42 -5.43
C PRO A 57 -12.58 13.16 -5.60
N ARG A 58 -12.96 13.96 -4.60
CA ARG A 58 -14.03 14.93 -4.79
C ARG A 58 -13.57 15.90 -5.90
N TRP A 59 -14.38 16.05 -6.95
CA TRP A 59 -14.14 16.94 -8.10
C TRP A 59 -13.08 16.53 -9.13
N GLY A 60 -12.37 15.41 -8.95
CA GLY A 60 -11.36 14.98 -9.94
C GLY A 60 -10.06 15.77 -9.89
N ASP A 61 -9.71 16.34 -8.73
CA ASP A 61 -8.53 17.19 -8.56
C ASP A 61 -7.23 16.36 -8.59
N PRO A 62 -6.34 16.54 -9.59
CA PRO A 62 -5.05 15.85 -9.66
C PRO A 62 -4.13 16.13 -8.46
N ALA A 63 -4.27 17.28 -7.78
CA ALA A 63 -3.48 17.61 -6.59
C ALA A 63 -3.78 16.67 -5.41
N PHE A 64 -4.92 15.97 -5.42
CA PHE A 64 -5.32 15.03 -4.38
C PHE A 64 -4.28 13.93 -4.14
N LEU A 65 -3.63 13.42 -5.19
CA LEU A 65 -2.63 12.35 -5.04
C LEU A 65 -1.36 12.81 -4.35
N GLU A 66 -1.03 14.10 -4.49
CA GLU A 66 0.13 14.71 -3.84
C GLU A 66 -0.22 15.10 -2.40
N GLU A 67 -1.38 15.73 -2.19
CA GLU A 67 -1.86 16.17 -0.87
C GLU A 67 -2.10 14.98 0.07
N PHE A 68 -2.73 13.90 -0.42
CA PHE A 68 -3.06 12.71 0.37
C PHE A 68 -2.07 11.56 0.16
N GLY A 69 -0.87 11.85 -0.31
CA GLY A 69 0.13 10.83 -0.64
C GLY A 69 0.55 10.01 0.59
N GLU A 70 0.60 10.61 1.78
CA GLU A 70 0.93 9.89 3.03
C GLU A 70 -0.20 8.95 3.45
N GLU A 71 -1.45 9.42 3.42
CA GLU A 71 -2.65 8.64 3.73
C GLU A 71 -2.83 7.48 2.75
N ILE A 72 -2.58 7.71 1.46
CA ILE A 72 -2.60 6.65 0.44
C ILE A 72 -1.57 5.56 0.79
N ARG A 73 -0.35 5.93 1.18
CA ARG A 73 0.67 4.95 1.58
C ARG A 73 0.24 4.20 2.84
N LEU A 74 -0.30 4.89 3.83
CA LEU A 74 -0.81 4.28 5.07
C LEU A 74 -1.84 3.20 4.74
N VAL A 75 -2.85 3.52 3.93
CA VAL A 75 -3.89 2.55 3.55
C VAL A 75 -3.32 1.43 2.68
N ALA A 76 -2.47 1.74 1.71
CA ALA A 76 -1.86 0.73 0.83
C ALA A 76 -1.03 -0.29 1.61
N PHE A 77 -0.22 0.15 2.58
CA PHE A 77 0.56 -0.76 3.42
C PHE A 77 -0.28 -1.51 4.43
N ASP A 78 -1.38 -0.94 4.92
CA ASP A 78 -2.29 -1.68 5.80
C ASP A 78 -2.95 -2.86 5.05
N LEU A 79 -3.39 -2.61 3.80
CA LEU A 79 -3.90 -3.66 2.91
C LEU A 79 -2.85 -4.72 2.58
N LEU A 80 -1.61 -4.31 2.32
CA LEU A 80 -0.51 -5.26 2.12
C LEU A 80 -0.27 -6.12 3.36
N LEU A 81 -0.27 -5.52 4.55
CA LEU A 81 -0.09 -6.27 5.79
C LEU A 81 -1.22 -7.27 6.02
N TYR A 82 -2.46 -6.89 5.72
CA TYR A 82 -3.59 -7.84 5.72
C TYR A 82 -3.38 -8.99 4.72
N HIS A 83 -2.92 -8.68 3.51
CA HIS A 83 -2.60 -9.71 2.52
C HIS A 83 -1.47 -10.63 2.98
N LEU A 84 -0.42 -10.08 3.61
CA LEU A 84 0.68 -10.88 4.17
C LEU A 84 0.20 -11.79 5.30
N GLU A 85 -0.68 -11.30 6.17
CA GLU A 85 -1.28 -12.11 7.24
C GLU A 85 -2.16 -13.24 6.69
N ASP A 86 -3.01 -12.95 5.71
CA ASP A 86 -3.96 -13.91 5.16
C ASP A 86 -3.30 -14.94 4.22
N ALA A 87 -2.38 -14.50 3.36
CA ALA A 87 -1.79 -15.34 2.31
C ALA A 87 -0.41 -15.92 2.67
N HIS A 88 0.28 -15.39 3.68
CA HIS A 88 1.68 -15.71 3.96
C HIS A 88 2.03 -15.92 5.43
N ASP A 89 1.10 -15.73 6.36
CA ASP A 89 1.30 -16.10 7.76
C ASP A 89 0.72 -17.51 7.95
N ASP A 90 1.61 -18.51 7.94
CA ASP A 90 1.28 -19.93 8.15
C ASP A 90 0.77 -20.23 9.59
N ALA A 91 0.38 -19.20 10.36
CA ALA A 91 0.02 -19.29 11.77
C ALA A 91 -1.45 -19.68 12.04
N HIS A 92 -2.21 -20.09 11.02
CA HIS A 92 -3.58 -20.63 11.16
C HIS A 92 -3.74 -22.05 10.59
N GLN A 93 -2.88 -22.98 11.01
CA GLN A 93 -3.17 -24.42 10.95
C GLN A 93 -3.24 -25.02 12.35
#